data_AF-A0A5N5J2F1-F1
#
_entry.id   AF-A0A5N5J2F1-F1
#
_cell.length_a   1.000
_cell.length_b   1.000
_cell.length_c   1.000
_cell.angle_alpha   90.00
_cell.angle_beta   90.00
_cell.angle_gamma   90.00
#
_symmetry.space_group_name_H-M   'P 1'
#
loop_
_entity.id
_entity.type
_entity.pdbx_description
1 polymer ?
#
loop_
_entity_poly.entity_id
_entity_poly.type
_entity_poly.pdbx_seq_one_letter_code
_entity_poly.pdbx_strand_id
1 'polypeptide(L)'
;PATVGIIKDNPIGNGVDAFRASFNTACSDKRIPYTPDAPGQLDLEDVQNLALDLLSALQSLRASRLLRPGGSGKNLFSDMMECQKYMAETVESGLH
;
A
#
# COMPACT_ATOMS: atom_id res chain seq x y z
N PRO A 1 -16.52 13.27 -12.69
CA PRO A 1 -15.43 13.86 -11.87
C PRO A 1 -14.06 13.47 -12.43
N ALA A 2 -13.10 14.40 -12.44
CA ALA A 2 -11.77 14.24 -13.08
C ALA A 2 -11.02 12.96 -12.67
N THR A 3 -11.25 12.46 -11.45
CA THR A 3 -10.65 11.24 -10.87
C THR A 3 -10.98 9.95 -11.64
N VAL A 4 -12.20 9.83 -12.18
CA VAL A 4 -12.64 8.63 -12.91
C VAL A 4 -11.95 8.55 -14.28
N GLY A 5 -11.60 9.69 -14.89
CA GLY A 5 -10.81 9.72 -16.14
C GLY A 5 -9.38 9.22 -15.91
N ILE A 6 -8.74 9.65 -14.83
CA ILE A 6 -7.35 9.26 -14.52
C ILE A 6 -7.17 7.75 -14.42
N ILE A 7 -8.07 7.04 -13.74
CA ILE A 7 -8.00 5.57 -13.61
C ILE A 7 -8.26 4.87 -14.95
N LYS A 8 -9.19 5.40 -15.76
CA LYS A 8 -9.48 4.83 -17.09
C LYS A 8 -8.28 4.96 -18.02
N ASP A 9 -7.60 6.11 -18.00
CA ASP A 9 -6.46 6.41 -18.87
C ASP A 9 -5.15 5.81 -18.34
N ASN A 10 -5.08 5.50 -17.05
CA ASN A 10 -3.91 4.95 -16.37
C ASN A 10 -4.34 3.75 -15.52
N PRO A 11 -4.73 2.62 -16.13
CA PRO A 11 -5.25 1.48 -15.40
C PRO A 11 -4.22 0.96 -14.39
N ILE A 12 -4.70 0.57 -13.21
CA ILE A 12 -3.89 -0.06 -12.16
C ILE A 12 -3.36 -1.41 -12.65
N GLY A 13 -4.20 -2.17 -13.36
CA GLY A 13 -3.86 -3.46 -13.95
C GLY A 13 -3.17 -4.38 -12.95
N ASN A 14 -2.02 -4.91 -13.35
CA ASN A 14 -1.20 -5.84 -12.57
C ASN A 14 -0.21 -5.13 -11.63
N GLY A 15 -0.26 -3.79 -11.52
CA GLY A 15 0.75 -3.02 -10.78
C GLY A 15 0.71 -3.21 -9.26
N VAL A 16 -0.24 -4.02 -8.73
CA VAL A 16 -0.32 -4.42 -7.33
C VAL A 16 -0.14 -5.94 -7.14
N ASP A 17 0.25 -6.69 -8.18
CA ASP A 17 0.35 -8.15 -8.10
C ASP A 17 1.42 -8.64 -7.13
N ALA A 18 2.54 -7.92 -7.00
CA ALA A 18 3.57 -8.23 -6.00
C ALA A 18 3.01 -8.16 -4.58
N PHE A 19 2.30 -7.08 -4.24
CA PHE A 19 1.59 -6.95 -2.97
C PHE A 19 0.56 -8.07 -2.78
N ARG A 20 -0.22 -8.41 -3.81
CA ARG A 20 -1.21 -9.51 -3.72
C ARG A 20 -0.53 -10.85 -3.45
N ALA A 21 0.62 -11.11 -4.08
CA ALA A 21 1.40 -12.31 -3.82
C ALA A 21 1.90 -12.37 -2.37
N SER A 22 2.50 -11.29 -1.87
CA SER A 22 2.94 -11.19 -0.47
C SER A 22 1.79 -11.38 0.51
N PHE A 23 0.65 -10.71 0.27
CA PHE A 23 -0.55 -10.84 1.11
C PHE A 23 -1.08 -12.28 1.11
N ASN A 24 -1.08 -12.93 -0.05
CA ASN A 24 -1.52 -14.31 -0.17
C ASN A 24 -0.61 -15.27 0.60
N THR A 25 0.71 -15.08 0.51
CA THR A 25 1.69 -15.87 1.27
C THR A 25 1.50 -15.68 2.77
N ALA A 26 1.46 -14.43 3.25
CA ALA A 26 1.29 -14.11 4.67
C ALA A 26 0.02 -14.73 5.26
N CYS A 27 -1.11 -14.65 4.55
CA CYS A 27 -2.36 -15.27 4.99
C CYS A 27 -2.28 -16.81 4.96
N SER A 28 -1.68 -17.38 3.91
CA SER A 28 -1.58 -18.85 3.75
C SER A 28 -0.73 -19.47 4.85
N ASP A 29 0.41 -18.88 5.16
CA ASP A 29 1.35 -19.37 6.18
C ASP A 29 0.69 -19.40 7.57
N LYS A 30 -0.20 -18.44 7.84
CA LYS A 30 -0.94 -18.30 9.10
C LYS A 30 -2.33 -18.94 9.06
N ARG A 31 -2.71 -19.59 7.95
CA ARG A 31 -4.06 -20.18 7.71
C ARG A 31 -5.21 -19.18 7.93
N ILE A 32 -4.97 -17.90 7.64
CA ILE A 32 -5.95 -16.84 7.75
C ILE A 32 -6.84 -16.87 6.50
N PRO A 33 -8.18 -16.92 6.66
CA PRO A 33 -9.09 -16.83 5.52
C PRO A 33 -9.00 -15.46 4.84
N TYR A 34 -9.19 -15.43 3.52
CA TYR A 34 -9.23 -14.19 2.74
C TYR A 34 -10.51 -13.40 2.99
N THR A 35 -10.53 -12.64 4.07
CA THR A 35 -11.60 -11.70 4.42
C THR A 35 -11.06 -10.26 4.49
N PRO A 36 -11.93 -9.24 4.42
CA PRO A 36 -11.51 -7.86 4.66
C PRO A 36 -10.81 -7.63 6.02
N ASP A 37 -11.07 -8.51 6.99
CA ASP A 37 -10.51 -8.46 8.34
C ASP A 37 -9.18 -9.24 8.48
N ALA A 38 -8.72 -9.91 7.42
CA ALA A 38 -7.47 -10.68 7.42
C ALA A 38 -6.23 -9.84 7.82
N PRO A 39 -6.06 -8.56 7.38
CA PRO A 39 -4.95 -7.74 7.84
C PRO A 39 -4.91 -7.54 9.36
N GLY A 40 -6.06 -7.53 10.03
CA GLY A 40 -6.14 -7.38 11.49
C GLY A 40 -5.76 -8.63 12.29
N GLN A 41 -5.54 -9.75 11.60
CA GLN A 41 -5.14 -11.03 12.20
C GLN A 41 -3.64 -11.34 12.00
N LEU A 42 -2.95 -10.52 11.22
CA LEU A 42 -1.52 -10.63 10.98
C LEU A 42 -0.74 -9.98 12.13
N ASP A 43 0.50 -10.43 12.33
CA ASP A 43 1.40 -9.78 13.28
C ASP A 43 1.88 -8.43 12.74
N LEU A 44 2.51 -7.63 13.61
CA LEU A 44 2.95 -6.29 13.25
C LEU A 44 3.99 -6.30 12.12
N GLU A 45 4.87 -7.30 12.08
CA GLU A 45 5.93 -7.43 11.07
C GLU A 45 5.35 -7.70 9.69
N ASP A 46 4.43 -8.66 9.57
CA ASP A 46 3.68 -8.92 8.35
C ASP A 46 2.95 -7.68 7.85
N VAL A 47 2.25 -6.97 8.75
CA VAL A 47 1.49 -5.77 8.39
C VAL A 47 2.42 -4.68 7.86
N GLN A 48 3.58 -4.49 8.49
CA GLN A 48 4.59 -3.53 8.03
C GLN A 48 5.15 -3.91 6.65
N ASN A 49 5.52 -5.18 6.44
CA ASN A 49 6.03 -5.67 5.17
C ASN A 49 4.99 -5.51 4.05
N LEU A 50 3.73 -5.87 4.32
CA LEU A 50 2.62 -5.70 3.39
C LEU A 50 2.32 -4.23 3.09
N ALA A 51 2.43 -3.36 4.09
CA ALA A 51 2.32 -1.93 3.88
C ALA A 51 3.44 -1.41 2.97
N LEU A 52 4.69 -1.86 3.16
CA LEU A 52 5.81 -1.51 2.30
C LEU A 52 5.63 -2.00 0.85
N ASP A 53 5.15 -3.23 0.67
CA ASP A 53 4.86 -3.78 -0.66
C ASP A 53 3.74 -3.02 -1.37
N LEU A 54 2.65 -2.74 -0.65
CA LEU A 54 1.57 -1.91 -1.17
C LEU A 54 2.09 -0.51 -1.52
N LEU A 55 2.94 0.06 -0.65
CA LEU A 55 3.46 1.38 -0.87
C LEU A 55 4.43 1.45 -2.06
N SER A 56 5.21 0.40 -2.26
CA SER A 56 6.10 0.30 -3.42
C SER A 56 5.29 0.16 -4.72
N ALA A 57 4.24 -0.67 -4.68
CA ALA A 57 3.32 -0.86 -5.79
C ALA A 57 2.64 0.45 -6.20
N LEU A 58 1.98 1.18 -5.27
CA LEU A 58 1.24 2.38 -5.68
C LEU A 58 2.18 3.52 -6.12
N GLN A 59 3.42 3.61 -5.63
CA GLN A 59 4.39 4.60 -6.13
C GLN A 59 4.77 4.38 -7.59
N SER A 60 4.86 3.10 -8.01
CA SER A 60 5.17 2.75 -9.39
C SER A 60 4.04 3.14 -10.36
N LEU A 61 2.79 3.18 -9.88
CA LEU A 61 1.60 3.42 -10.68
C LEU A 61 1.45 4.87 -11.13
N ARG A 62 1.21 5.06 -12.43
CA ARG A 62 0.97 6.38 -13.02
C ARG A 62 -0.31 7.03 -12.50
N ALA A 63 -1.37 6.24 -12.29
CA ALA A 63 -2.60 6.72 -11.65
C ALA A 63 -2.31 7.39 -10.31
N SER A 64 -1.55 6.74 -9.42
CA SER A 64 -1.28 7.25 -8.07
C SER A 64 -0.59 8.61 -8.07
N ARG A 65 0.33 8.86 -9.02
CA ARG A 65 1.00 10.16 -9.16
C ARG A 65 0.08 11.27 -9.68
N LEU A 66 -0.96 10.90 -10.43
CA LEU A 66 -1.91 11.84 -11.04
C LEU A 66 -3.12 12.11 -10.15
N LEU A 67 -3.48 11.14 -9.29
CA LEU A 67 -4.57 11.28 -8.35
C LEU A 67 -4.21 12.34 -7.31
N ARG A 68 -5.03 13.39 -7.27
CA ARG A 68 -5.01 14.35 -6.15
C ARG A 68 -5.70 13.72 -4.93
N PRO A 69 -5.21 13.93 -3.70
CA PRO A 69 -5.83 13.50 -2.47
C PRO A 69 -7.07 14.37 -2.24
N GLY A 70 -8.00 13.86 -1.45
CA GLY A 70 -9.22 14.57 -1.10
C GLY A 70 -9.02 15.84 -0.26
N GLY A 71 -7.78 16.15 0.19
CA GLY A 71 -7.47 17.29 1.06
C GLY A 71 -6.02 17.78 0.95
N SER A 72 -5.81 19.03 1.37
CA SER A 72 -4.53 19.78 1.47
C SER A 72 -3.71 20.06 0.19
N GLY A 73 -4.13 19.63 -1.00
CA GLY A 73 -3.45 19.97 -2.25
C GLY A 73 -2.10 19.28 -2.48
N LYS A 74 -1.70 18.34 -1.62
CA LYS A 74 -0.63 17.36 -1.90
C LYS A 74 -1.12 16.37 -2.96
N ASN A 75 -0.40 15.31 -3.34
CA ASN A 75 -0.90 14.21 -4.18
C ASN A 75 -0.74 12.87 -3.46
N LEU A 76 -1.46 11.83 -3.89
CA LEU A 76 -1.41 10.52 -3.21
C LEU A 76 0.04 10.04 -3.07
N PHE A 77 0.89 10.31 -4.08
CA PHE A 77 2.31 10.00 -4.05
C PHE A 77 3.09 10.75 -2.96
N SER A 78 2.80 12.04 -2.72
CA SER A 78 3.42 12.80 -1.62
C SER A 78 3.03 12.26 -0.24
N ASP A 79 1.74 11.97 -0.02
CA ASP A 79 1.25 11.44 1.26
C ASP A 79 1.88 10.05 1.53
N MET A 80 2.05 9.29 0.46
CA MET A 80 2.64 7.97 0.46
C MET A 80 4.13 7.94 0.81
N MET A 81 4.91 8.89 0.28
CA MET A 81 6.31 9.10 0.66
C MET A 81 6.44 9.49 2.15
N GLU A 82 5.49 10.27 2.66
CA GLU A 82 5.44 10.67 4.06
C GLU A 82 5.16 9.45 4.96
N CYS A 83 4.19 8.61 4.59
CA CYS A 83 3.92 7.33 5.29
C CYS A 83 5.14 6.40 5.30
N GLN A 84 5.85 6.23 4.18
CA GLN A 84 7.04 5.37 4.15
C GLN A 84 8.12 5.83 5.11
N LYS A 85 8.34 7.15 5.19
CA LYS A 85 9.31 7.72 6.13
C LYS A 85 8.96 7.38 7.58
N TYR A 86 7.69 7.54 7.97
CA TYR A 86 7.24 7.20 9.32
C TYR A 86 7.38 5.71 9.65
N MET A 87 7.10 4.83 8.69
CA MET A 87 7.27 3.39 8.91
C MET A 87 8.75 3.02 9.08
N ALA A 88 9.65 3.61 8.29
CA ALA A 88 11.09 3.39 8.45
C ALA A 88 11.60 3.85 9.84
N GLU A 89 11.17 5.03 10.29
CA GLU A 89 11.51 5.56 11.62
C GLU A 89 10.96 4.68 12.76
N THR A 90 9.79 4.08 12.57
CA THR A 90 9.16 3.16 13.56
C THR A 90 9.94 1.85 13.67
N VAL A 91 10.43 1.31 12.55
CA VAL A 91 11.26 0.09 12.52
C VAL A 91 12.61 0.35 13.20
N GLU A 92 13.25 1.48 12.92
CA GLU A 92 14.52 1.87 13.56
C GLU A 92 14.37 2.08 15.07
N SER A 93 13.23 2.63 15.51
CA SER A 93 12.98 2.89 16.93
C SER A 93 12.60 1.65 17.74
N GLY A 94 12.03 0.62 17.09
CA GLY A 94 11.66 -0.66 17.73
C GLY A 94 12.81 -1.65 17.90
N LEU A 95 14.00 -1.32 17.37
CA LEU A 95 15.21 -2.15 17.48
C LEU A 95 16.03 -1.87 18.76
N HIS A 96 15.52 -1.04 19.68
CA HIS A 96 16.18 -0.66 20.94
C HIS A 96 15.35 -1.04 22.16
#